data_AF-A0A849KFH2-F1
#
_entry.id   AF-A0A849KFH2-F1
#
_cell.length_a   1.000
_cell.length_b   1.000
_cell.length_c   1.000
_cell.angle_alpha   90.00
_cell.angle_beta   90.00
_cell.angle_gamma   90.00
#
_symmetry.space_group_name_H-M   'P 1'
#
loop_
_entity.id
_entity.type
_entity.pdbx_description
1 polymer ?
#
loop_
_entity_poly.entity_id
_entity_poly.type
_entity_poly.pdbx_seq_one_letter_code
_entity_poly.pdbx_strand_id
1 'polypeptide(L)'
;MPLPELGIIARRLMNDHGLSDWTFRWDRAVRRAGLTRHRDRVISLSTPLMRQFPRDEATNTILHEIAHALVGPTHGHGKVWKAKAAEIGARPERCYDSSIARVEGDWTGECPVGHTRDLHRAPKNLRVSCGTCSPRRFDETYLLSWRWRGTPILEPGTTVDLRGDHAWTGHGGSITHVKGTRYVVRFSDGTALRVPFRLAAPVDGERTP
;
A
#
# COMPACT_ATOMS: atom_id res chain seq x y z
N MET A 1 -9.64 -13.19 -13.30
CA MET A 1 -9.43 -12.95 -14.74
C MET A 1 -8.06 -12.30 -14.96
N PRO A 2 -7.30 -12.66 -16.01
CA PRO A 2 -6.03 -12.00 -16.34
C PRO A 2 -6.20 -10.49 -16.66
N LEU A 3 -5.25 -9.66 -16.23
CA LEU A 3 -5.32 -8.20 -16.46
C LEU A 3 -5.38 -7.79 -17.94
N PRO A 4 -4.67 -8.42 -18.89
CA PRO A 4 -4.79 -8.05 -20.31
C PRO A 4 -6.22 -8.19 -20.83
N GLU A 5 -6.91 -9.26 -20.45
CA GLU A 5 -8.32 -9.50 -20.80
C GLU A 5 -9.23 -8.44 -20.18
N LEU A 6 -9.02 -8.11 -18.90
CA LEU A 6 -9.77 -7.03 -18.24
C LEU A 6 -9.54 -5.67 -18.90
N GLY A 7 -8.32 -5.39 -19.38
CA GLY A 7 -8.02 -4.18 -20.12
C GLY A 7 -8.76 -4.08 -21.46
N ILE A 8 -8.92 -5.20 -22.16
CA ILE A 8 -9.73 -5.28 -23.39
C ILE A 8 -11.21 -5.00 -23.07
N ILE A 9 -11.73 -5.60 -21.99
CA ILE A 9 -13.10 -5.35 -21.52
C ILE A 9 -13.29 -3.87 -21.16
N ALA A 10 -12.36 -3.27 -20.42
CA ALA A 10 -12.42 -1.86 -20.06
C ALA A 10 -12.46 -0.96 -21.30
N ARG A 11 -11.57 -1.20 -22.27
CA ARG A 11 -11.53 -0.45 -23.52
C ARG A 11 -12.83 -0.60 -24.32
N ARG A 12 -13.36 -1.82 -24.42
CA ARG A 12 -14.63 -2.09 -25.11
C ARG A 12 -15.78 -1.34 -24.45
N LEU A 13 -15.96 -1.48 -23.13
CA LEU A 13 -17.03 -0.80 -22.40
C LEU A 13 -16.93 0.73 -22.53
N MET A 14 -15.72 1.29 -22.43
CA MET A 14 -15.54 2.72 -22.66
C MET A 14 -15.97 3.13 -24.06
N ASN A 15 -15.70 2.34 -25.10
CA ASN A 15 -16.14 2.63 -26.47
C ASN A 15 -17.67 2.51 -26.61
N ASP A 16 -18.25 1.44 -26.06
CA ASP A 16 -19.69 1.17 -26.09
C ASP A 16 -20.49 2.31 -25.42
N HIS A 17 -19.88 3.01 -24.47
CA HIS A 17 -20.45 4.18 -23.79
C HIS A 17 -19.97 5.53 -24.33
N GLY A 18 -19.37 5.58 -25.52
CA GLY A 18 -19.02 6.84 -26.20
C GLY A 18 -17.77 7.56 -25.66
N LEU A 19 -16.92 6.89 -24.89
CA LEU A 19 -15.66 7.41 -24.34
C LEU A 19 -14.46 6.97 -25.18
N SER A 20 -14.58 6.97 -26.50
CA SER A 20 -13.51 6.55 -27.42
C SER A 20 -12.28 7.46 -27.39
N ASP A 21 -12.47 8.73 -27.05
CA ASP A 21 -11.44 9.76 -26.88
C ASP A 21 -10.83 9.78 -25.46
N TRP A 22 -11.34 8.95 -24.54
CA TRP A 22 -10.76 8.77 -23.21
C TRP A 22 -9.69 7.70 -23.20
N THR A 23 -8.70 7.87 -22.34
CA THR A 23 -7.59 6.92 -22.17
C THR A 23 -7.84 5.98 -20.99
N PHE A 24 -7.68 4.68 -21.22
CA PHE A 24 -7.61 3.68 -20.15
C PHE A 24 -6.17 3.52 -19.65
N ARG A 25 -5.96 3.41 -18.33
CA ARG A 25 -4.64 3.14 -17.73
C ARG A 25 -4.70 2.19 -16.54
N TRP A 26 -3.60 1.50 -16.31
CA TRP A 26 -3.34 0.83 -15.03
C TRP A 26 -2.62 1.76 -14.07
N ASP A 27 -2.94 1.65 -12.79
CA ASP A 27 -2.20 2.31 -11.71
C ASP A 27 -1.85 1.35 -10.56
N ARG A 28 -1.13 1.90 -9.57
CA ARG A 28 -0.62 1.17 -8.40
C ARG A 28 -1.31 1.58 -7.10
N ALA A 29 -2.53 2.14 -7.17
CA ALA A 29 -3.29 2.43 -5.97
C ALA A 29 -3.63 1.13 -5.22
N VAL A 30 -3.69 1.21 -3.90
CA VAL A 30 -3.93 0.05 -3.02
C VAL A 30 -5.15 0.24 -2.12
N ARG A 31 -5.79 1.42 -2.19
CA ARG A 31 -6.98 1.80 -1.41
C ARG A 31 -8.17 2.26 -2.24
N ARG A 32 -7.99 2.41 -3.56
CA ARG A 32 -9.05 2.77 -4.50
C ARG A 32 -8.97 1.85 -5.71
N ALA A 33 -10.10 1.28 -6.10
CA ALA A 33 -10.19 0.32 -7.20
C ALA A 33 -10.11 1.02 -8.57
N GLY A 34 -10.77 2.16 -8.71
CA GLY A 34 -10.78 2.99 -9.91
C GLY A 34 -10.49 4.47 -9.64
N LEU A 35 -10.39 5.25 -10.72
CA LEU A 35 -10.34 6.71 -10.70
C LEU A 35 -10.68 7.25 -12.09
N THR A 36 -11.53 8.28 -12.09
CA THR A 36 -11.85 9.10 -13.27
C THR A 36 -11.19 10.47 -13.15
N ARG A 37 -10.47 10.89 -14.20
CA ARG A 37 -9.82 12.20 -14.31
C ARG A 37 -10.38 12.95 -15.52
N HIS A 38 -11.33 13.84 -15.29
CA HIS A 38 -11.99 14.61 -16.35
C HIS A 38 -11.02 15.49 -17.15
N ARG A 39 -10.11 16.21 -16.47
CA ARG A 39 -9.15 17.11 -17.12
C ARG A 39 -8.31 16.39 -18.17
N ASP A 40 -7.87 15.18 -17.86
CA ASP A 40 -6.97 14.40 -18.70
C ASP A 40 -7.72 13.39 -19.59
N ARG A 41 -9.06 13.29 -19.44
CA ARG A 41 -9.90 12.23 -20.02
C ARG A 41 -9.34 10.83 -19.77
N VAL A 42 -8.98 10.54 -18.51
CA VAL A 42 -8.41 9.24 -18.12
C VAL A 42 -9.34 8.49 -17.18
N ILE A 43 -9.54 7.20 -17.45
CA ILE A 43 -10.04 6.22 -16.47
C ILE A 43 -8.86 5.31 -16.12
N SER A 44 -8.59 5.14 -14.83
CA SER A 44 -7.51 4.25 -14.35
C SER A 44 -7.99 3.26 -13.32
N LEU A 45 -7.49 2.02 -13.40
CA LEU A 45 -7.79 0.96 -12.44
C LEU A 45 -6.54 0.52 -11.68
N SER A 46 -6.73 0.16 -10.42
CA SER A 46 -5.70 -0.40 -9.55
C SER A 46 -5.33 -1.81 -9.99
N THR A 47 -4.11 -2.00 -10.49
CA THR A 47 -3.58 -3.34 -10.75
C THR A 47 -3.58 -4.23 -9.49
N PRO A 48 -3.11 -3.75 -8.32
CA PRO A 48 -3.13 -4.56 -7.09
C PRO A 48 -4.51 -5.09 -6.70
N LEU A 49 -5.57 -4.27 -6.82
CA LEU A 49 -6.92 -4.66 -6.43
C LEU A 49 -7.61 -5.50 -7.52
N MET A 50 -7.47 -5.14 -8.80
CA MET A 50 -8.08 -5.88 -9.91
C MET A 50 -7.58 -7.33 -10.03
N ARG A 51 -6.40 -7.64 -9.50
CA ARG A 51 -5.90 -9.03 -9.43
C ARG A 51 -6.67 -9.89 -8.42
N GLN A 52 -7.26 -9.29 -7.41
CA GLN A 52 -8.00 -9.96 -6.35
C GLN A 52 -9.50 -10.04 -6.65
N PHE A 53 -10.01 -9.11 -7.47
CA PHE A 53 -11.43 -9.03 -7.77
C PHE A 53 -11.90 -10.20 -8.66
N PRO A 54 -13.08 -10.78 -8.37
CA PRO A 54 -13.79 -11.58 -9.35
C PRO A 54 -14.21 -10.70 -10.55
N ARG A 55 -14.56 -11.36 -11.66
CA ARG A 55 -14.80 -10.70 -12.96
C ARG A 55 -15.89 -9.63 -12.87
N ASP A 56 -16.97 -9.95 -12.18
CA ASP A 56 -18.14 -9.09 -11.98
C ASP A 56 -17.78 -7.84 -11.15
N GLU A 57 -17.01 -7.97 -10.07
CA GLU A 57 -16.51 -6.82 -9.29
C GLU A 57 -15.59 -5.91 -10.10
N ALA A 58 -14.68 -6.50 -10.89
CA ALA A 58 -13.80 -5.75 -11.77
C ALA A 58 -14.58 -5.01 -12.88
N THR A 59 -15.57 -5.67 -13.47
CA THR A 59 -16.45 -5.08 -14.49
C THR A 59 -17.32 -3.97 -13.90
N ASN A 60 -17.87 -4.18 -12.71
CA ASN A 60 -18.62 -3.15 -11.98
C ASN A 60 -17.76 -1.92 -11.68
N THR A 61 -16.48 -2.11 -11.33
CA THR A 61 -15.55 -0.99 -11.15
C THR A 61 -15.32 -0.21 -12.44
N ILE A 62 -15.20 -0.89 -13.59
CA ILE A 62 -15.09 -0.21 -14.88
C ILE A 62 -16.32 0.66 -15.14
N LEU A 63 -17.51 0.08 -15.02
CA LEU A 63 -18.77 0.79 -15.25
C LEU A 63 -18.96 1.94 -14.25
N HIS A 64 -18.53 1.78 -13.00
CA HIS A 64 -18.52 2.84 -12.00
C HIS A 64 -17.74 4.09 -12.47
N GLU A 65 -16.54 3.89 -13.00
CA GLU A 65 -15.70 4.99 -13.50
C GLU A 65 -16.25 5.56 -14.83
N ILE A 66 -16.82 4.72 -15.69
CA ILE A 66 -17.53 5.18 -16.90
C ILE A 66 -18.71 6.08 -16.51
N ALA A 67 -19.50 5.71 -15.49
CA ALA A 67 -20.60 6.53 -15.01
C ALA A 67 -20.11 7.91 -14.55
N HIS A 68 -19.00 7.99 -13.80
CA HIS A 68 -18.39 9.27 -13.43
C HIS A 68 -17.99 10.09 -14.66
N ALA A 69 -17.31 9.46 -15.63
CA ALA A 69 -16.88 10.13 -16.85
C ALA A 69 -18.07 10.75 -17.61
N LEU A 70 -19.20 10.06 -17.66
CA LEU A 70 -20.42 10.49 -18.35
C LEU A 70 -21.18 11.61 -17.64
N VAL A 71 -21.26 11.58 -16.30
CA VAL A 71 -22.04 12.59 -15.56
C VAL A 71 -21.25 13.88 -15.28
N GLY A 72 -19.93 13.83 -15.31
CA GLY A 72 -19.08 15.00 -15.07
C GLY A 72 -18.58 15.14 -13.63
N PRO A 73 -17.57 16.01 -13.40
CA PRO A 73 -16.80 16.05 -12.15
C PRO A 73 -17.56 16.57 -10.92
N THR A 74 -18.69 17.26 -11.12
CA THR A 74 -19.50 17.83 -10.04
C THR A 74 -20.47 16.83 -9.43
N HIS A 75 -20.73 15.73 -10.14
CA HIS A 75 -21.64 14.68 -9.71
C HIS A 75 -20.84 13.53 -9.12
N GLY A 76 -20.48 13.65 -7.83
CA GLY A 76 -20.02 12.50 -7.05
C GLY A 76 -21.11 11.41 -6.97
N HIS A 77 -21.13 10.55 -5.95
CA HIS A 77 -22.10 9.44 -5.86
C HIS A 77 -23.57 9.86 -5.53
N GLY A 78 -24.00 11.04 -5.99
CA GLY A 78 -25.36 11.59 -5.83
C GLY A 78 -26.38 11.00 -6.81
N LYS A 79 -27.60 11.56 -6.81
CA LYS A 79 -28.75 11.04 -7.59
C LYS A 79 -28.45 10.86 -9.08
N VAL A 80 -27.82 11.85 -9.71
CA VAL A 80 -27.48 11.82 -11.14
C VAL A 80 -26.51 10.68 -11.46
N TRP A 81 -25.45 10.53 -10.67
CA TRP A 81 -24.49 9.44 -10.84
C TRP A 81 -25.15 8.07 -10.59
N LYS A 82 -25.96 7.93 -9.55
CA LYS A 82 -26.66 6.66 -9.25
C LYS A 82 -27.60 6.24 -10.38
N ALA A 83 -28.34 7.19 -10.95
CA ALA A 83 -29.20 6.95 -12.10
C ALA A 83 -28.38 6.47 -13.30
N LYS A 84 -27.28 7.16 -13.63
CA LYS A 84 -26.39 6.76 -14.73
C LYS A 84 -25.72 5.40 -14.48
N ALA A 85 -25.26 5.15 -13.25
CA ALA A 85 -24.66 3.88 -12.85
C ALA A 85 -25.63 2.72 -13.08
N ALA A 86 -26.86 2.83 -12.59
CA ALA A 86 -27.90 1.81 -12.79
C ALA A 86 -28.26 1.64 -14.28
N GLU A 87 -28.39 2.74 -15.03
CA GLU A 87 -28.68 2.73 -16.47
C GLU A 87 -27.65 1.92 -17.28
N ILE A 88 -26.35 2.05 -16.95
CA ILE A 88 -25.28 1.34 -17.65
C ILE A 88 -24.92 -0.02 -17.02
N GLY A 89 -25.72 -0.49 -16.06
CA GLY A 89 -25.53 -1.80 -15.43
C GLY A 89 -24.49 -1.86 -14.32
N ALA A 90 -24.03 -0.73 -13.79
CA ALA A 90 -23.25 -0.67 -12.55
C ALA A 90 -24.17 -0.70 -11.32
N ARG A 91 -23.64 -1.23 -10.21
CA ARG A 91 -24.29 -1.10 -8.90
C ARG A 91 -24.20 0.35 -8.41
N PRO A 92 -25.32 1.02 -8.08
CA PRO A 92 -25.37 2.44 -7.68
C PRO A 92 -24.96 2.67 -6.22
N GLU A 93 -23.93 1.95 -5.78
CA GLU A 93 -23.40 1.97 -4.41
C GLU A 93 -22.05 2.68 -4.37
N ARG A 94 -21.76 3.33 -3.24
CA ARG A 94 -20.49 4.02 -3.06
C ARG A 94 -19.41 3.00 -2.71
N CYS A 95 -18.37 2.96 -3.54
CA CYS A 95 -17.14 2.17 -3.35
C CYS A 95 -17.38 0.66 -3.15
N TYR A 96 -16.39 -0.12 -3.57
CA TYR A 96 -16.30 -1.53 -3.21
C TYR A 96 -16.11 -1.63 -1.68
N ASP A 97 -16.73 -2.62 -1.04
CA ASP A 97 -16.52 -2.90 0.38
C ASP A 97 -15.06 -3.31 0.60
N SER A 98 -14.33 -2.57 1.43
CA SER A 98 -12.95 -2.87 1.83
C SER A 98 -12.74 -4.29 2.38
N SER A 99 -13.81 -5.01 2.72
CA SER A 99 -13.79 -6.43 3.07
C SER A 99 -13.48 -7.36 1.88
N ILE A 100 -13.80 -6.98 0.64
CA ILE A 100 -13.78 -7.88 -0.53
C ILE A 100 -12.34 -8.14 -1.07
N ALA A 101 -11.37 -7.26 -0.82
CA ALA A 101 -9.98 -7.32 -1.28
C ALA A 101 -9.10 -6.25 -0.59
N ARG A 102 -8.19 -6.71 0.26
CA ARG A 102 -7.20 -5.84 0.87
C ARG A 102 -5.84 -6.16 0.25
N VAL A 103 -5.15 -5.14 -0.24
CA VAL A 103 -3.72 -5.30 -0.52
C VAL A 103 -3.02 -5.20 0.83
N GLU A 104 -2.31 -6.26 1.22
CA GLU A 104 -1.51 -6.22 2.44
C GLU A 104 -0.34 -5.26 2.29
N GLY A 105 0.03 -4.62 3.40
CA GLY A 105 1.19 -3.75 3.46
C GLY A 105 2.48 -4.56 3.54
N ASP A 106 3.54 -4.10 2.89
CA ASP A 106 4.89 -4.67 3.09
C ASP A 106 5.40 -4.49 4.53
N TRP A 107 4.80 -3.56 5.30
CA TRP A 107 5.16 -3.27 6.68
C TRP A 107 4.01 -3.64 7.60
N THR A 108 4.29 -4.45 8.62
CA THR A 108 3.30 -4.83 9.63
C THR A 108 3.84 -4.46 11.00
N GLY A 109 3.01 -3.81 11.82
CA GLY A 109 3.32 -3.49 13.20
C GLY A 109 2.34 -4.23 14.10
N GLU A 110 2.83 -4.84 15.17
CA GLU A 110 2.00 -5.57 16.14
C GLU A 110 2.31 -5.07 17.55
N CYS A 111 1.30 -4.77 18.35
CA CYS A 111 1.50 -4.39 19.75
C CYS A 111 1.49 -5.62 20.67
N PRO A 112 1.93 -5.49 21.95
CA PRO A 112 1.96 -6.61 22.90
C PRO A 112 0.59 -7.27 23.18
N VAL A 113 -0.51 -6.58 22.84
CA VAL A 113 -1.89 -7.10 22.99
C VAL A 113 -2.36 -7.82 21.72
N GLY A 114 -1.60 -7.80 20.62
CA GLY A 114 -1.91 -8.48 19.36
C GLY A 114 -2.66 -7.63 18.32
N HIS A 115 -2.90 -6.33 18.57
CA HIS A 115 -3.45 -5.45 17.54
C HIS A 115 -2.43 -5.19 16.44
N THR A 116 -2.85 -5.35 15.18
CA THR A 116 -1.99 -5.19 14.01
C THR A 116 -2.23 -3.88 13.27
N ARG A 117 -1.19 -3.42 12.57
CA ARG A 117 -1.22 -2.24 11.71
C ARG A 117 -0.39 -2.48 10.46
N ASP A 118 -1.05 -2.45 9.31
CA ASP A 118 -0.39 -2.63 8.01
C ASP A 118 -0.13 -1.29 7.31
N LEU A 119 1.09 -1.15 6.79
CA LEU A 119 1.52 0.00 6.01
C LEU A 119 2.13 -0.46 4.67
N HIS A 120 1.79 0.24 3.59
CA HIS A 120 2.40 0.01 2.28
C HIS A 120 3.75 0.73 2.10
N ARG A 121 4.11 1.58 3.05
CA ARG A 121 5.38 2.33 3.06
C ARG A 121 5.96 2.25 4.46
N ALA A 122 7.28 2.36 4.54
CA ALA A 122 7.97 2.41 5.82
C ALA A 122 7.35 3.49 6.72
N PRO A 123 7.15 3.19 8.02
CA PRO A 123 6.68 4.19 8.96
C PRO A 123 7.70 5.33 9.04
N LYS A 124 7.22 6.56 9.27
CA LYS A 124 8.11 7.73 9.40
C LYS A 124 8.98 7.66 10.66
N ASN A 125 8.50 6.96 11.69
CA ASN A 125 9.18 6.66 12.94
C ASN A 125 8.81 5.22 13.33
N LEU A 126 9.75 4.44 13.84
CA LEU A 126 9.49 3.09 14.35
C LEU A 126 8.82 3.13 15.73
N ARG A 127 9.11 4.15 16.55
CA ARG A 127 8.50 4.34 17.87
C ARG A 127 7.07 4.85 17.72
N VAL A 128 6.13 3.93 17.57
CA VAL A 128 4.70 4.19 17.41
C VAL A 128 3.95 3.30 18.40
N SER A 129 3.10 3.88 19.24
CA SER A 129 2.22 3.12 20.12
C SER A 129 0.92 2.75 19.42
N CYS A 130 0.29 1.67 19.88
CA CYS A 130 -1.00 1.22 19.37
C CYS A 130 -2.11 2.22 19.70
N GLY A 131 -2.76 2.76 18.67
CA GLY A 131 -3.89 3.68 18.83
C GLY A 131 -5.17 3.04 19.37
N THR A 132 -5.30 1.72 19.33
CA THR A 132 -6.43 1.02 19.96
C THR A 132 -6.20 0.89 21.47
N CYS A 133 -4.98 0.53 21.89
CA CYS A 133 -4.64 0.38 23.31
C CYS A 133 -4.48 1.73 24.01
N SER A 134 -3.86 2.71 23.34
CA SER A 134 -3.67 4.07 23.84
C SER A 134 -4.15 5.11 22.82
N PRO A 135 -5.46 5.38 22.75
CA PRO A 135 -6.05 6.23 21.71
C PRO A 135 -5.75 7.72 21.87
N ARG A 136 -5.37 8.18 23.06
CA ARG A 136 -5.24 9.61 23.37
C ARG A 136 -3.80 10.12 23.42
N ARG A 137 -2.82 9.24 23.62
CA ARG A 137 -1.42 9.63 23.79
C ARG A 137 -0.48 8.50 23.40
N PHE A 138 0.76 8.87 23.15
CA PHE A 138 1.83 7.88 23.02
C PHE A 138 2.04 7.16 24.35
N ASP A 139 2.25 5.84 24.30
CA ASP A 139 2.51 4.99 25.47
C ASP A 139 3.47 3.86 25.07
N GLU A 140 4.63 3.82 25.73
CA GLU A 140 5.72 2.89 25.42
C GLU A 140 5.33 1.43 25.71
N THR A 141 4.38 1.21 26.61
CA THR A 141 3.83 -0.12 26.94
C THR A 141 3.19 -0.80 25.73
N TYR A 142 2.72 -0.01 24.76
CA TYR A 142 2.02 -0.49 23.57
C TYR A 142 2.76 -0.19 22.27
N LEU A 143 4.10 -0.15 22.31
CA LEU A 143 4.91 0.01 21.11
C LEU A 143 4.61 -1.09 20.09
N LEU A 144 4.55 -0.70 18.82
CA LEU A 144 4.44 -1.62 17.71
C LEU A 144 5.81 -2.18 17.37
N SER A 145 5.93 -3.51 17.42
CA SER A 145 7.07 -4.22 16.86
C SER A 145 6.89 -4.35 15.36
N TRP A 146 7.78 -3.72 14.59
CA TRP A 146 7.66 -3.64 13.14
C TRP A 146 8.32 -4.82 12.44
N ARG A 147 7.69 -5.27 11.36
CA ARG A 147 8.24 -6.21 10.39
C ARG A 147 8.15 -5.61 9.00
N TRP A 148 9.15 -5.91 8.16
CA TRP A 148 9.09 -5.69 6.72
C TRP A 148 9.07 -7.04 6.01
N ARG A 149 7.98 -7.35 5.31
CA ARG A 149 7.74 -8.64 4.64
C ARG A 149 8.04 -9.83 5.56
N GLY A 150 7.54 -9.76 6.80
CA GLY A 150 7.74 -10.76 7.84
C GLY A 150 9.06 -10.68 8.60
N THR A 151 10.07 -9.96 8.10
CA THR A 151 11.38 -9.80 8.77
C THR A 151 11.27 -8.77 9.89
N PRO A 152 11.57 -9.10 11.16
CA PRO A 152 11.64 -8.13 12.26
C PRO A 152 12.59 -6.99 11.94
N ILE A 153 12.19 -5.77 12.28
CA ILE A 153 13.01 -4.56 12.11
C ILE A 153 13.68 -4.23 13.43
N LEU A 154 15.00 -4.07 13.38
CA LEU A 154 15.82 -3.69 14.52
C LEU A 154 15.65 -2.19 14.82
N GLU A 155 15.67 -1.86 16.11
CA GLU A 155 15.53 -0.49 16.58
C GLU A 155 16.82 0.32 16.35
N PRO A 156 16.71 1.64 16.17
CA PRO A 156 17.88 2.52 16.26
C PRO A 156 18.59 2.34 17.61
N GLY A 157 19.91 2.23 17.57
CA GLY A 157 20.77 1.91 18.71
C GLY A 157 21.30 0.48 18.68
N THR A 158 20.58 -0.47 18.06
CA THR A 158 21.02 -1.87 17.99
C THR A 158 22.35 -2.00 17.27
N THR A 159 23.28 -2.73 17.89
CA THR A 159 24.56 -3.08 17.27
C THR A 159 24.38 -4.27 16.35
N VAL A 160 24.87 -4.16 15.12
CA VAL A 160 24.70 -5.17 14.08
C VAL A 160 26.02 -5.56 13.44
N ASP A 161 26.15 -6.84 13.13
CA ASP A 161 27.14 -7.38 12.22
C ASP A 161 26.57 -7.46 10.81
N LEU A 162 27.38 -7.03 9.84
CA LEU A 162 27.04 -7.14 8.43
C LEU A 162 27.49 -8.49 7.88
N ARG A 163 26.53 -9.27 7.37
CA ARG A 163 26.72 -10.61 6.80
C ARG A 163 26.35 -10.64 5.32
N GLY A 164 27.07 -11.43 4.50
CA GLY A 164 26.80 -11.64 3.07
C GLY A 164 28.05 -11.71 2.20
N ASP A 165 27.90 -11.59 0.87
CA ASP A 165 29.01 -11.60 -0.11
C ASP A 165 29.26 -10.19 -0.67
N HIS A 166 29.61 -9.26 0.20
CA HIS A 166 29.86 -7.86 -0.16
C HIS A 166 31.10 -7.34 0.57
N ALA A 167 31.63 -6.19 0.11
CA ALA A 167 32.81 -5.54 0.69
C ALA A 167 32.65 -5.13 2.18
N TRP A 168 31.48 -5.35 2.77
CA TRP A 168 31.10 -4.93 4.11
C TRP A 168 31.00 -6.10 5.10
N THR A 169 31.22 -7.33 4.64
CA THR A 169 31.05 -8.53 5.47
C THR A 169 32.12 -8.59 6.57
N GLY A 170 31.70 -8.87 7.79
CA GLY A 170 32.59 -8.91 8.96
C GLY A 170 32.81 -7.55 9.63
N HIS A 171 32.17 -6.49 9.14
CA HIS A 171 32.15 -5.19 9.81
C HIS A 171 30.90 -5.05 10.68
N GLY A 172 31.06 -4.44 11.85
CA GLY A 172 29.98 -4.15 12.79
C GLY A 172 29.77 -2.65 13.01
N GLY A 173 28.55 -2.25 13.35
CA GLY A 173 28.21 -0.87 13.66
C GLY A 173 26.84 -0.74 14.30
N SER A 174 26.45 0.48 14.68
CA SER A 174 25.15 0.73 15.31
C SER A 174 24.15 1.30 14.31
N ILE A 175 22.91 0.82 14.36
CA ILE A 175 21.82 1.39 13.56
C ILE A 175 21.51 2.78 14.09
N THR A 176 21.53 3.79 13.23
CA THR A 176 21.19 5.18 13.62
C THR A 176 19.73 5.51 13.33
N HIS A 177 19.18 5.00 12.23
CA HIS A 177 17.77 5.12 11.86
C HIS A 177 17.45 4.17 10.69
N VAL A 178 16.16 3.98 10.45
CA VAL A 178 15.65 3.32 9.25
C VAL A 178 15.32 4.35 8.17
N LYS A 179 15.72 4.07 6.93
CA LYS A 179 15.39 4.90 5.77
C LYS A 179 14.80 4.06 4.65
N GLY A 180 13.46 4.09 4.57
CA GLY A 180 12.73 3.23 3.64
C GLY A 180 12.91 1.77 4.05
N THR A 181 13.50 0.95 3.18
CA THR A 181 13.74 -0.48 3.40
C THR A 181 15.19 -0.82 3.75
N ARG A 182 15.92 0.14 4.34
CA ARG A 182 17.33 0.00 4.69
C ARG A 182 17.63 0.58 6.07
N TYR A 183 18.58 -0.01 6.77
CA TYR A 183 19.22 0.59 7.94
C TYR A 183 20.24 1.63 7.49
N VAL A 184 20.42 2.68 8.28
CA VAL A 184 21.62 3.51 8.23
C VAL A 184 22.51 3.10 9.39
N VAL A 185 23.59 2.38 9.09
CA VAL A 185 24.54 1.85 10.08
C VAL A 185 25.73 2.78 10.15
N ARG A 186 26.13 3.18 11.36
CA ARG A 186 27.35 3.95 11.63
C ARG A 186 28.42 3.03 12.19
N PHE A 187 29.61 3.11 11.60
CA PHE A 187 30.78 2.32 11.99
C PHE A 187 31.69 3.12 12.93
N SER A 188 32.66 2.46 13.55
CA SER A 188 33.59 3.05 14.52
C SER A 188 34.50 4.12 13.91
N ASP A 189 34.80 4.05 12.62
CA ASP A 189 35.56 5.05 11.86
C ASP A 189 34.73 6.32 11.54
N GLY A 190 33.46 6.36 11.97
CA GLY A 190 32.53 7.47 11.71
C GLY A 190 31.78 7.37 10.37
N THR A 191 32.14 6.41 9.51
CA THR A 191 31.45 6.17 8.24
C THR A 191 30.01 5.73 8.49
N ALA A 192 29.09 6.12 7.60
CA ALA A 192 27.70 5.69 7.67
C ALA A 192 27.20 5.16 6.32
N LEU A 193 26.60 3.97 6.32
CA LEU A 193 26.16 3.29 5.11
C LEU A 193 24.70 2.86 5.17
N ARG A 194 24.08 2.80 3.99
CA ARG A 194 22.72 2.27 3.84
C ARG A 194 22.78 0.77 3.56
N VAL A 195 22.35 -0.01 4.54
CA VAL A 195 22.43 -1.47 4.49
C VAL A 195 21.01 -2.06 4.36
N PRO A 196 20.76 -2.95 3.38
CA PRO A 196 19.50 -3.71 3.32
C PRO A 196 19.24 -4.47 4.62
N PHE A 197 17.99 -4.54 5.06
CA PHE A 197 17.66 -5.18 6.35
C PHE A 197 18.20 -6.60 6.48
N ARG A 198 18.12 -7.39 5.40
CA ARG A 198 18.58 -8.79 5.34
C ARG A 198 20.08 -9.00 5.59
N LEU A 199 20.90 -7.96 5.50
CA LEU A 199 22.35 -8.07 5.66
C LEU A 199 22.84 -7.67 7.05
N ALA A 200 21.98 -7.09 7.89
CA ALA A 200 22.34 -6.67 9.23
C ALA A 200 21.73 -7.66 10.24
N ALA A 201 22.58 -8.40 10.94
CA ALA A 201 22.20 -9.28 12.03
C ALA A 201 22.57 -8.62 13.35
N PRO A 202 21.70 -8.63 14.39
CA PRO A 202 22.10 -8.13 15.70
C PRO A 202 23.28 -8.95 16.25
N VAL A 203 24.20 -8.28 16.95
CA VAL A 203 25.28 -8.96 17.68
C VAL A 203 24.67 -9.68 18.88
N ASP A 204 25.02 -10.95 19.10
CA ASP A 204 24.43 -11.79 20.15
C ASP A 204 24.55 -11.15 21.54
N GLY A 205 23.43 -11.07 22.27
CA GLY A 205 23.34 -10.48 23.63
C GLY A 205 22.35 -9.33 23.76
N GLU A 206 22.03 -8.65 22.66
CA GLU A 206 20.96 -7.64 22.60
C GLU A 206 19.69 -8.28 22.03
N ARG A 207 18.86 -8.90 22.89
CA ARG A 207 17.50 -9.28 22.47
C ARG A 207 16.74 -7.99 22.13
N THR A 208 16.16 -7.95 20.94
CA THR A 208 15.05 -7.05 20.64
C THR A 208 13.95 -7.33 21.68
N PRO A 209 13.48 -6.33 22.44
CA PRO A 209 12.34 -6.52 23.35
C PRO A 209 11.07 -6.93 22.58
#